data_AF-A0A6P0NGU3-F1
#
_entry.id   AF-A0A6P0NGU3-F1
#
_cell.length_a   1.000
_cell.length_b   1.000
_cell.length_c   1.000
_cell.angle_alpha   90.00
_cell.angle_beta   90.00
_cell.angle_gamma   90.00
#
_symmetry.space_group_name_H-M   'P 1'
#
loop_
_entity.id
_entity.type
_entity.pdbx_description
1 polymer ?
#
loop_
_entity_poly.entity_id
_entity_poly.type
_entity_poly.pdbx_seq_one_letter_code
_entity_poly.pdbx_strand_id
1 'polypeptide(L)' 'LTVHHLIPRQNTKRKKMKPGPTITICPACHRQIHALFPNARLALELNTCEALKNDPQMQKFLVWVRKQKPDKRVRVHRS' A
#
# COMPACT_ATOMS: atom_id res chain seq x y z
N LEU A 1 -13.25 -0.81 -4.19
CA LEU A 1 -12.17 -0.32 -3.30
C LEU A 1 -11.76 -1.44 -2.34
N THR A 2 -10.60 -1.35 -1.70
CA THR A 2 -10.08 -2.35 -0.74
C THR A 2 -9.45 -1.66 0.47
N VAL A 3 -9.58 -2.26 1.65
CA VAL A 3 -8.94 -1.78 2.88
C VAL A 3 -7.50 -2.27 2.93
N HIS A 4 -6.56 -1.34 3.11
CA HIS A 4 -5.15 -1.63 3.38
C HIS A 4 -4.80 -1.24 4.81
N HIS A 5 -4.02 -2.09 5.48
CA HIS A 5 -3.55 -1.82 6.85
C HIS A 5 -2.16 -1.21 6.76
N LEU A 6 -2.01 0.04 7.19
CA LEU A 6 -0.73 0.76 7.12
C LEU A 6 0.35 0.06 7.94
N ILE A 7 -0.05 -0.51 9.09
CA ILE A 7 0.77 -1.48 9.82
C ILE A 7 0.25 -2.88 9.48
N PRO A 8 1.06 -3.77 8.89
CA PRO A 8 0.63 -5.12 8.54
C PRO A 8 -0.01 -5.84 9.73
N ARG A 9 -1.18 -6.44 9.52
CA ARG A 9 -1.91 -7.17 10.58
C ARG A 9 -1.06 -8.26 11.24
N GLN A 10 -0.16 -8.89 10.48
CA GLN A 10 0.77 -9.88 11.01
C GLN A 10 1.66 -9.30 12.11
N ASN A 11 2.11 -8.05 11.97
CA ASN A 11 2.95 -7.38 12.96
C ASN A 11 2.15 -7.01 14.21
N THR A 12 0.93 -6.50 14.08
CA THR A 12 0.10 -6.17 15.24
C THR A 12 -0.35 -7.42 15.99
N LYS A 13 -0.76 -8.47 15.28
CA LYS A 13 -1.13 -9.77 15.89
C LYS A 13 0.01 -10.41 16.66
N ARG A 14 1.22 -10.47 16.08
CA ARG A 14 2.42 -11.01 16.76
C ARG A 14 2.72 -10.29 18.07
N LYS A 15 2.50 -8.97 18.11
CA LYS A 15 2.70 -8.12 19.30
C LYS A 15 1.48 -8.05 20.23
N LYS A 16 0.40 -8.81 19.96
CA LYS A 16 -0.89 -8.74 20.68
C LYS A 16 -1.46 -7.31 20.79
N MET A 17 -1.20 -6.47 19.79
CA MET A 17 -1.68 -5.09 19.73
C MET A 17 -2.97 -4.98 18.91
N LYS A 18 -3.75 -3.93 19.18
CA LYS A 18 -4.91 -3.58 18.35
C LYS A 18 -4.47 -3.34 16.88
N PRO A 19 -5.36 -3.56 15.89
CA PRO A 19 -5.07 -3.23 14.50
C PRO A 19 -4.64 -1.77 14.35
N GLY A 20 -3.60 -1.54 13.55
CA GLY A 20 -3.14 -0.19 13.23
C GLY A 20 -4.11 0.55 12.30
N PRO A 21 -3.81 1.81 11.97
CA PRO A 21 -4.65 2.62 11.09
C PRO A 21 -4.78 1.97 9.70
N THR A 22 -5.94 2.17 9.08
CA THR A 22 -6.29 1.60 7.79
C THR A 22 -6.69 2.67 6.79
N ILE A 23 -6.49 2.39 5.50
CA ILE A 23 -6.83 3.29 4.40
C ILE A 23 -7.64 2.54 3.34
N THR A 24 -8.54 3.25 2.67
CA THR A 24 -9.35 2.70 1.58
C THR A 24 -8.78 3.13 0.24
N ILE A 25 -8.30 2.18 -0.54
CA ILE A 25 -7.61 2.42 -1.83
C ILE A 25 -8.15 1.50 -2.93
N CYS A 26 -7.79 1.77 -4.19
CA CYS A 26 -8.18 0.87 -5.28
C CYS A 26 -7.37 -0.44 -5.24
N PRO A 27 -7.89 -1.53 -5.85
CA PRO A 27 -7.18 -2.82 -5.86
C PRO A 27 -5.79 -2.76 -6.50
N ALA A 28 -5.57 -1.86 -7.46
CA ALA A 28 -4.28 -1.70 -8.13
C ALA A 28 -3.24 -1.08 -7.18
N CYS A 29 -3.59 0.02 -6.50
CA CYS A 29 -2.73 0.63 -5.49
C CYS A 29 -2.41 -0.36 -4.36
N HIS A 30 -3.40 -1.14 -3.91
CA HIS A 30 -3.16 -2.13 -2.86
C HIS A 30 -2.14 -3.20 -3.30
N ARG A 31 -2.29 -3.74 -4.51
CA ARG A 31 -1.31 -4.70 -5.04
C ARG A 31 0.06 -4.06 -5.23
N GLN A 32 0.12 -2.80 -5.69
CA GLN A 32 1.38 -2.10 -5.88
C GLN A 32 2.16 -1.91 -4.57
N ILE A 33 1.49 -1.52 -3.49
CA ILE A 33 2.13 -1.38 -2.17
C ILE A 33 2.84 -2.68 -1.77
N HIS A 34 2.16 -3.83 -1.91
CA HIS A 34 2.72 -5.14 -1.56
C HIS A 34 3.70 -5.71 -2.59
N ALA A 35 3.71 -5.18 -3.82
CA ALA A 35 4.72 -5.49 -4.82
C ALA A 35 6.02 -4.72 -4.58
N LEU A 36 5.93 -3.44 -4.21
CA LEU A 36 7.10 -2.58 -3.98
C LEU A 36 7.74 -2.78 -2.60
N PHE A 37 6.93 -3.00 -1.57
CA PHE A 37 7.41 -2.93 -0.19
C PHE A 37 7.14 -4.22 0.59
N PRO A 38 8.16 -4.81 1.23
CA PRO A 38 7.95 -5.90 2.16
C PRO A 38 7.24 -5.41 3.43
N ASN A 39 6.53 -6.31 4.12
CA ASN A 39 5.79 -6.00 5.34
C ASN A 39 6.68 -5.38 6.44
N ALA A 40 7.96 -5.76 6.52
CA ALA A 40 8.90 -5.18 7.48
C ALA A 40 9.07 -3.66 7.24
N ARG A 41 9.28 -3.25 5.98
CA ARG A 41 9.43 -1.84 5.61
C ARG A 41 8.14 -1.06 5.80
N LEU A 42 6.99 -1.66 5.46
CA LEU A 42 5.68 -1.06 5.73
C LEU A 42 5.47 -0.79 7.22
N ALA A 43 5.89 -1.71 8.10
CA ALA A 43 5.70 -1.54 9.53
C ALA A 43 6.63 -0.50 10.17
N LEU A 44 7.84 -0.34 9.63
CA LEU A 44 8.89 0.49 10.23
C LEU A 44 8.97 1.90 9.63
N GLU A 45 8.89 2.03 8.30
CA GLU A 45 9.18 3.26 7.58
C GLU A 45 7.95 3.86 6.88
N LEU A 46 7.03 3.01 6.39
CA LEU A 46 5.93 3.41 5.51
C LEU A 46 4.55 3.15 6.15
N ASN A 47 4.46 3.36 7.46
CA ASN A 47 3.26 3.07 8.26
C ASN A 47 2.23 4.22 8.31
N THR A 48 2.38 5.23 7.44
CA THR A 48 1.44 6.34 7.28
C THR A 48 1.07 6.57 5.81
N CYS A 49 -0.07 7.23 5.59
CA CYS A 49 -0.49 7.66 4.26
C CYS A 49 0.58 8.55 3.58
N GLU A 50 1.12 9.48 4.35
CA GLU A 50 2.06 10.49 3.90
C GLU A 50 3.38 9.83 3.51
N ALA A 51 3.89 8.90 4.33
CA ALA A 51 5.11 8.16 4.02
C ALA A 51 4.95 7.33 2.74
N LEU A 52 3.83 6.61 2.58
CA LEU A 52 3.55 5.86 1.36
C LEU A 52 3.47 6.78 0.14
N LYS A 53 2.76 7.91 0.25
CA LYS A 53 2.65 8.87 -0.85
C LYS A 53 4.01 9.47 -1.19
N ASN A 54 4.86 9.78 -0.22
CA ASN A 54 6.12 10.48 -0.44
C ASN A 54 7.27 9.57 -0.92
N ASP A 55 7.13 8.23 -0.85
CA ASP A 55 8.16 7.33 -1.37
C ASP A 55 8.31 7.49 -2.90
N PRO A 56 9.54 7.67 -3.44
CA PRO A 56 9.77 7.90 -4.86
C PRO A 56 9.24 6.79 -5.78
N GLN A 57 9.26 5.53 -5.35
CA GLN A 57 8.75 4.41 -6.15
C GLN A 57 7.22 4.46 -6.21
N MET A 58 6.57 4.83 -5.11
CA MET A 58 5.13 5.02 -5.08
C MET A 58 4.69 6.24 -5.89
N GLN A 59 5.40 7.38 -5.80
CA GLN A 59 5.11 8.58 -6.59
C GLN A 59 5.08 8.29 -8.10
N LYS A 60 6.09 7.56 -8.60
CA LYS A 60 6.14 7.14 -10.01
C LYS A 60 4.89 6.35 -10.41
N PHE A 61 4.46 5.41 -9.56
CA PHE A 61 3.24 4.65 -9.80
C PHE A 61 1.99 5.53 -9.73
N LEU A 62 1.88 6.44 -8.76
CA LEU A 62 0.73 7.33 -8.61
C LEU A 62 0.55 8.26 -9.82
N VAL A 63 1.64 8.79 -10.36
CA VAL A 63 1.62 9.60 -11.59
C VAL A 63 1.15 8.78 -12.79
N TRP A 64 1.60 7.53 -12.90
CA TRP A 64 1.19 6.65 -13.99
C TRP A 64 -0.26 6.15 -13.86
N VAL A 65 -0.68 5.75 -12.66
CA VAL A 65 -2.02 5.18 -12.42
C VAL A 65 -3.11 6.23 -12.62
N ARG A 66 -2.83 7.50 -12.31
CA ARG A 66 -3.72 8.64 -12.57
C ARG A 66 -4.06 8.85 -14.05
N LYS A 67 -3.21 8.35 -14.96
CA LYS A 67 -3.44 8.42 -16.41
C LYS A 67 -4.27 7.25 -16.94
N GLN A 68 -4.57 6.25 -16.11
CA GLN A 68 -5.35 5.08 -16.52
C GLN A 68 -6.85 5.38 -16.44
N LYS A 69 -7.64 4.74 -17.30
CA LYS A 69 -9.10 4.84 -17.24
C LYS A 69 -9.63 4.22 -15.92
N PRO A 70 -10.62 4.85 -15.24
CA PRO A 70 -11.11 4.37 -13.94
C PRO A 70 -11.67 2.95 -13.94
N ASP A 71 -12.26 2.53 -15.06
CA ASP A 71 -12.86 1.21 -15.31
C ASP A 71 -11.82 0.15 -15.71
N LYS A 72 -10.63 0.57 -16.12
CA LYS A 72 -9.58 -0.34 -16.58
C LYS A 72 -9.01 -1.12 -15.40
N ARG A 73 -9.10 -2.45 -15.47
CA ARG A 73 -8.39 -3.34 -14.54
C ARG A 73 -6.87 -3.23 -14.76
N VAL A 74 -6.22 -2.45 -13.91
CA VAL A 74 -4.76 -2.36 -13.87
C VAL A 74 -4.18 -3.63 -13.25
N ARG A 75 -3.39 -4.37 -14.04
CA ARG A 75 -2.61 -5.51 -13.56
C ARG A 75 -1.31 -4.99 -12.96
N VAL A 76 -1.02 -5.41 -11.74
CA VAL A 76 0.25 -5.18 -11.06
C VAL A 76 0.97 -6.51 -11.00
N HIS A 77 2.15 -6.57 -11.58
CA HIS A 77 3.03 -7.72 -11.48
C HIS A 77 3.93 -7.55 -10.27
N ARG A 78 4.06 -8.63 -9.49
CA ARG A 78 5.06 -8.72 -8.43
C ARG A 78 6.33 -9.24 -9.11
N SER A 79 7.38 -8.43 -9.11
CA SER A 79 8.74 -8.87 -9.48
C SER A 79 9.27 -9.85 -8.44
#